data_AF-A0A522IRF8-F1
#
_entry.id   AF-A0A522IRF8-F1
#
_cell.length_a   1.000
_cell.length_b   1.000
_cell.length_c   1.000
_cell.angle_alpha   90.00
_cell.angle_beta   90.00
_cell.angle_gamma   90.00
#
_symmetry.space_group_name_H-M   'P 1'
#
loop_
_entity.id
_entity.type
_entity.pdbx_description
1 polymer ?
#
loop_
_entity_poly.entity_id
_entity_poly.type
_entity_poly.pdbx_seq_one_letter_code
_entity_poly.pdbx_strand_id
1 'polypeptide(L)'
;MPVSNLIHHIRDVAASLRPAERKVADMVLGDIDFAMRASITELAQRADVSEPSVTRFCRAVGAHGLRDFKMRLAQSAAGGVPYASPSGVESGDEIGTLLDKVTESVVQG
;
A
#
# COMPACT_ATOMS: atom_id res chain seq x y z
N MET A 1 -5.46 -1.99 -27.07
CA MET A 1 -4.67 -1.18 -26.12
C MET A 1 -3.88 -2.14 -25.26
N PRO A 2 -2.54 -2.07 -25.20
CA PRO A 2 -1.81 -2.89 -24.24
C PRO A 2 -2.26 -2.49 -22.82
N VAL A 3 -2.53 -3.48 -21.99
CA VAL A 3 -2.79 -3.25 -20.57
C VAL A 3 -1.59 -2.49 -20.00
N SER A 4 -1.82 -1.26 -19.52
CA SER A 4 -0.76 -0.42 -18.98
C SER A 4 -0.05 -1.16 -17.85
N ASN A 5 1.16 -1.63 -18.12
CA ASN A 5 1.91 -2.46 -17.20
C ASN A 5 2.58 -1.58 -16.13
N LEU A 6 1.91 -1.42 -15.01
CA LEU A 6 2.35 -0.66 -13.85
C LEU A 6 3.68 -1.20 -13.31
N ILE A 7 3.93 -2.50 -13.34
CA ILE A 7 5.19 -3.09 -12.85
C ILE A 7 6.37 -2.58 -13.69
N HIS A 8 6.23 -2.56 -15.02
CA HIS A 8 7.24 -1.98 -15.90
C HIS A 8 7.41 -0.47 -15.66
N HIS A 9 6.30 0.26 -15.49
CA HIS A 9 6.37 1.70 -15.20
C HIS A 9 7.08 1.99 -13.87
N ILE A 10 6.81 1.23 -12.80
CA ILE A 10 7.48 1.38 -11.51
C ILE A 10 8.99 1.18 -11.67
N ARG A 11 9.42 0.16 -12.43
CA ARG A 11 10.85 -0.08 -12.71
C ARG A 11 11.51 1.06 -13.45
N ASP A 12 10.83 1.62 -14.45
CA ASP A 12 11.33 2.73 -15.26
C ASP A 12 11.53 4.01 -14.42
N VAL A 13 10.53 4.37 -13.61
CA VAL A 13 10.59 5.60 -12.80
C VAL A 13 11.34 5.43 -11.48
N ALA A 14 11.67 4.19 -11.06
CA ALA A 14 12.31 3.91 -9.77
C ALA A 14 13.57 4.75 -9.55
N ALA A 15 14.36 4.97 -10.61
CA ALA A 15 15.57 5.79 -10.60
C ALA A 15 15.32 7.29 -10.30
N SER A 16 14.12 7.79 -10.57
CA SER A 16 13.73 9.19 -10.39
C SER A 16 12.91 9.43 -9.12
N LEU A 17 12.53 8.37 -8.41
CA LEU A 17 11.77 8.45 -7.15
C LEU A 17 12.62 8.99 -6.00
N ARG A 18 11.96 9.70 -5.07
CA ARG A 18 12.56 10.12 -3.80
C ARG A 18 12.99 8.91 -2.98
N PRO A 19 13.94 9.04 -2.03
CA PRO A 19 14.43 7.90 -1.24
C PRO A 19 13.33 7.08 -0.57
N ALA A 20 12.34 7.73 0.06
CA ALA A 20 11.21 7.03 0.69
C ALA A 20 10.29 6.34 -0.33
N GLU A 21 10.01 6.99 -1.46
CA GLU A 21 9.18 6.41 -2.53
C GLU A 21 9.89 5.21 -3.19
N ARG A 22 11.22 5.28 -3.31
CA ARG A 22 12.03 4.18 -3.83
C ARG A 22 12.00 2.96 -2.91
N LYS A 23 12.04 3.15 -1.58
CA LYS A 23 11.87 2.02 -0.65
C LYS A 23 10.53 1.31 -0.86
N VAL A 24 9.46 2.08 -1.08
CA VAL A 24 8.14 1.51 -1.39
C VAL A 24 8.17 0.78 -2.73
N ALA A 25 8.78 1.37 -3.76
CA ALA A 25 8.91 0.74 -5.08
C ALA A 25 9.67 -0.60 -5.00
N ASP A 26 10.79 -0.64 -4.27
CA ASP A 26 11.61 -1.83 -4.09
C ASP A 26 10.84 -2.94 -3.36
N MET A 27 10.17 -2.60 -2.25
CA MET A 27 9.31 -3.53 -1.51
C MET A 27 8.17 -4.09 -2.38
N VAL A 28 7.49 -3.24 -3.16
CA VAL A 28 6.43 -3.66 -4.09
C VAL A 28 6.97 -4.61 -5.16
N LEU A 29 8.11 -4.28 -5.76
CA LEU A 29 8.71 -5.09 -6.84
C LEU A 29 9.30 -6.41 -6.31
N GLY A 30 9.71 -6.44 -5.04
CA GLY A 30 10.18 -7.63 -4.35
C GLY A 30 9.06 -8.60 -3.97
N ASP A 31 7.86 -8.09 -3.65
CA ASP A 31 6.74 -8.91 -3.16
C ASP A 31 5.37 -8.34 -3.61
N ILE A 32 5.01 -8.63 -4.87
CA ILE A 32 3.80 -8.09 -5.50
C ILE A 32 2.51 -8.64 -4.86
N ASP A 33 2.48 -9.92 -4.46
CA ASP A 33 1.30 -10.52 -3.81
C ASP A 33 1.03 -9.87 -2.46
N PHE A 34 2.08 -9.68 -1.64
CA PHE A 34 1.96 -8.91 -0.40
C PHE A 34 1.43 -7.49 -0.68
N ALA A 35 2.01 -6.79 -1.66
CA ALA A 35 1.63 -5.41 -1.96
C ALA A 35 0.15 -5.26 -2.36
N MET A 36 -0.42 -6.27 -3.03
CA MET A 36 -1.84 -6.28 -3.40
C MET A 36 -2.76 -6.45 -2.18
N ARG A 37 -2.36 -7.25 -1.19
CA ARG A 37 -3.19 -7.59 -0.02
C ARG A 37 -3.02 -6.61 1.14
N ALA A 38 -1.81 -6.11 1.37
CA ALA A 38 -1.43 -5.30 2.53
C ALA A 38 -2.14 -3.94 2.62
N SER A 39 -2.51 -3.52 3.83
CA SER A 39 -2.98 -2.16 4.14
C SER A 39 -1.90 -1.09 3.95
N ILE A 40 -2.27 0.19 3.99
CA ILE A 40 -1.28 1.28 3.86
C ILE A 40 -0.24 1.25 4.98
N THR A 41 -0.66 0.90 6.19
CA THR A 41 0.19 0.79 7.38
C THR A 41 1.18 -0.37 7.23
N GLU A 42 0.72 -1.54 6.76
CA GLU A 42 1.59 -2.69 6.52
C GLU A 42 2.63 -2.41 5.42
N LEU A 43 2.23 -1.72 4.34
CA LEU A 43 3.16 -1.30 3.30
C LEU A 43 4.21 -0.32 3.84
N ALA A 44 3.78 0.64 4.65
CA ALA A 44 4.65 1.63 5.26
C ALA A 44 5.68 0.97 6.19
N GLN A 45 5.22 0.05 7.05
CA GLN A 45 6.08 -0.70 7.97
C GLN A 45 7.08 -1.57 7.22
N ARG A 46 6.63 -2.37 6.23
CA ARG A 46 7.52 -3.28 5.49
C ARG A 46 8.54 -2.54 4.63
N ALA A 47 8.17 -1.37 4.11
CA ALA A 47 9.09 -0.52 3.35
C ALA A 47 9.92 0.44 4.22
N ASP A 48 9.77 0.43 5.56
CA ASP A 48 10.46 1.34 6.48
C ASP A 48 10.27 2.83 6.10
N VAL A 49 9.00 3.22 5.95
CA VAL A 49 8.57 4.59 5.64
C VAL A 49 7.29 4.95 6.40
N SER A 50 6.88 6.22 6.29
CA SER A 50 5.57 6.68 6.79
C SER A 50 4.44 6.46 5.78
N GLU A 51 3.20 6.32 6.24
CA GLU A 51 2.01 6.19 5.38
C GLU A 51 1.83 7.32 4.35
N PRO A 52 2.13 8.61 4.67
CA PRO A 52 2.14 9.66 3.66
C PRO A 52 3.16 9.43 2.54
N SER A 53 4.27 8.74 2.81
CA SER A 53 5.26 8.37 1.79
C SER A 53 4.69 7.32 0.83
N VAL A 54 3.93 6.35 1.35
CA VAL A 54 3.20 5.37 0.52
C VAL A 54 2.16 6.07 -0.36
N THR A 55 1.43 7.05 0.19
CA THR A 55 0.45 7.83 -0.58
C THR A 55 1.12 8.66 -1.69
N ARG A 56 2.26 9.29 -1.39
CA ARG A 56 3.05 10.03 -2.39
C ARG A 56 3.60 9.12 -3.47
N PHE A 57 4.11 7.94 -3.10
CA PHE A 57 4.53 6.92 -4.06
C PHE A 57 3.40 6.53 -5.01
N CYS A 58 2.19 6.25 -4.51
CA CYS A 58 1.03 5.93 -5.35
C CYS A 58 0.80 7.03 -6.41
N ARG A 59 0.86 8.30 -6.02
CA ARG A 59 0.71 9.44 -6.94
C ARG A 59 1.88 9.57 -7.92
N ALA A 60 3.10 9.32 -7.45
CA ALA A 60 4.30 9.38 -8.28
C ALA A 60 4.29 8.35 -9.43
N VAL A 61 3.68 7.19 -9.21
CA VAL A 61 3.48 6.15 -10.25
C VAL A 61 2.16 6.30 -11.02
N GLY A 62 1.51 7.46 -10.86
CA GLY A 62 0.32 7.85 -11.60
C GLY A 62 -0.99 7.28 -11.07
N ALA A 63 -1.04 6.73 -9.86
CA ALA A 63 -2.26 6.25 -9.22
C ALA A 63 -2.89 7.31 -8.31
N HIS A 64 -4.23 7.34 -8.22
CA HIS A 64 -4.93 8.37 -7.44
C HIS A 64 -4.87 8.11 -5.91
N GLY A 65 -4.55 6.87 -5.51
CA GLY A 65 -4.43 6.43 -4.12
C GLY A 65 -4.16 4.93 -4.05
N LEU A 66 -4.14 4.36 -2.84
CA LEU A 66 -3.75 2.96 -2.63
C LEU A 66 -4.67 1.96 -3.34
N ARG A 67 -5.99 2.19 -3.34
CA ARG A 67 -6.95 1.31 -4.01
C ARG A 67 -6.72 1.25 -5.53
N ASP A 68 -6.55 2.41 -6.15
CA ASP A 68 -6.25 2.51 -7.59
C ASP A 68 -4.91 1.87 -7.93
N PHE A 69 -3.90 2.12 -7.10
CA PHE A 69 -2.59 1.47 -7.21
C PHE A 69 -2.71 -0.06 -7.19
N LYS A 70 -3.40 -0.63 -6.20
CA LYS A 70 -3.61 -2.09 -6.09
C LYS A 70 -4.34 -2.67 -7.28
N MET A 71 -5.40 -2.01 -7.77
CA MET A 71 -6.14 -2.46 -8.95
C MET A 71 -5.25 -2.51 -10.20
N ARG A 72 -4.41 -1.49 -10.40
CA ARG A 72 -3.50 -1.42 -11.56
C ARG A 72 -2.33 -2.40 -11.41
N LEU A 73 -1.84 -2.61 -10.19
CA LEU A 73 -0.82 -3.61 -9.88
C LEU A 73 -1.33 -5.02 -10.18
N ALA A 74 -2.55 -5.34 -9.74
CA ALA A 74 -3.21 -6.62 -10.02
C ALA A 74 -3.40 -6.86 -11.52
N GLN A 75 -3.88 -5.86 -12.27
CA GLN A 75 -3.99 -5.95 -13.73
C GLN A 75 -2.64 -6.20 -14.41
N SER A 76 -1.58 -5.59 -13.90
CA SER A 76 -0.23 -5.74 -14.45
C SER A 76 0.38 -7.11 -14.11
N ALA A 77 0.12 -7.62 -12.91
CA ALA A 77 0.54 -8.95 -12.49
C ALA A 77 -0.25 -10.07 -13.19
N ALA A 78 -1.52 -9.83 -13.52
CA ALA A 78 -2.42 -10.83 -14.09
C ALA A 78 -2.17 -11.13 -15.58
N GLY A 79 -1.53 -10.23 -16.34
CA GLY A 79 -0.93 -10.51 -17.65
C GLY A 79 -1.76 -11.24 -18.74
N GLY A 80 -3.06 -11.47 -18.57
CA GLY A 80 -3.84 -12.31 -19.47
C GLY A 80 -5.00 -13.12 -18.87
N VAL A 81 -5.30 -13.01 -17.56
CA VAL A 81 -6.50 -13.67 -17.01
C VAL A 81 -7.29 -12.69 -16.13
N PRO A 82 -8.60 -12.47 -16.40
CA PRO A 82 -9.43 -11.62 -15.55
C PRO A 82 -9.53 -12.27 -14.17
N TYR A 83 -8.98 -11.61 -13.16
CA TYR A 83 -9.19 -12.02 -11.78
C TYR A 83 -10.68 -11.85 -11.46
N ALA A 84 -11.35 -12.98 -11.28
CA ALA A 84 -12.77 -13.03 -11.00
C ALA A 84 -13.07 -12.53 -9.58
N SER A 85 -13.99 -11.57 -9.55
CA SER A 85 -14.96 -11.28 -8.50
C SER A 85 -14.51 -10.44 -7.28
N PRO A 86 -15.23 -9.34 -7.01
CA PRO A 86 -15.19 -8.63 -5.75
C PRO A 86 -16.10 -9.36 -4.75
N SER A 87 -15.52 -10.23 -3.92
CA SER A 87 -16.19 -10.66 -2.68
C SER A 87 -15.24 -10.41 -1.52
N GLY A 88 -15.64 -9.47 -0.65
CA GLY A 88 -15.05 -9.30 0.67
C GLY A 88 -13.73 -8.53 0.70
N VAL A 89 -13.74 -7.25 0.33
CA VAL A 89 -12.90 -6.31 1.09
C VAL A 89 -13.79 -5.71 2.15
N GLU A 90 -13.84 -6.39 3.29
CA GLU A 90 -14.21 -5.76 4.55
C GLU A 90 -13.28 -4.56 4.71
N SER A 91 -13.84 -3.36 4.54
CA SER A 91 -13.23 -2.12 5.01
C SER A 91 -13.19 -2.18 6.53
N GLY A 92 -12.26 -2.94 7.09
CA GLY A 92 -11.67 -2.68 8.40
C GLY A 92 -10.30 -2.04 8.14
N ASP A 93 -9.89 -0.98 8.80
CA ASP A 93 -10.41 -0.44 10.03
C ASP A 93 -9.80 0.96 10.16
N GLU A 94 -10.65 1.96 10.41
CA GLU A 94 -10.19 3.21 11.01
C GLU A 94 -9.68 2.87 12.41
N ILE A 95 -8.37 2.67 12.59
CA ILE A 95 -7.75 2.74 13.92
C ILE A 95 -6.86 3.97 13.98
N GLY A 96 -7.51 5.11 13.81
CA GLY A 96 -7.04 6.35 14.38
C GLY A 96 -7.33 6.35 15.87
N THR A 97 -6.26 6.40 16.67
CA THR A 97 -6.18 6.91 18.05
C THR A 97 -5.87 5.86 19.11
N LEU A 98 -4.57 5.60 19.22
CA LEU A 98 -3.91 5.26 20.47
C LEU A 98 -4.12 6.39 21.51
N LEU A 99 -4.30 5.98 22.78
CA LEU A 99 -3.95 6.69 24.03
C LEU A 99 -5.06 7.46 24.76
N ASP A 100 -5.52 6.95 25.92
CA ASP A 100 -5.21 7.61 27.20
C ASP A 100 -5.21 6.62 28.38
N LYS A 101 -4.36 6.93 29.36
CA LYS A 101 -3.80 6.06 30.39
C LYS A 101 -4.83 5.62 31.44
N VAL A 102 -4.95 4.31 31.69
CA VAL A 102 -5.48 3.80 32.96
C VAL A 102 -4.31 3.60 33.92
N THR A 103 -4.06 4.63 34.74
CA THR A 103 -3.28 4.54 35.97
C THR A 103 -3.96 5.39 37.04
N GLU A 104 -4.70 4.76 37.94
CA GLU A 104 -4.43 4.73 39.39
C GLU A 104 -5.61 4.15 40.16
N SER A 105 -5.28 3.15 40.96
CA SER A 105 -6.07 2.62 42.06
C SER A 105 -6.27 3.69 43.14
N VAL A 106 -7.45 3.76 43.77
CA VAL A 106 -7.56 3.97 45.22
C VAL A 106 -8.92 3.45 45.73
N VAL A 107 -8.79 2.77 46.86
CA VAL A 107 -9.78 2.12 47.75
C VAL A 107 -10.75 3.17 48.34
N GLN A 108 -12.00 2.85 48.67
CA GLN A 108 -12.42 2.59 50.05
C GLN A 108 -13.90 2.18 50.13
N GLY A 109 -14.13 1.05 50.78
CA GLY A 109 -15.25 0.84 51.70
C GLY A 109 -14.71 0.81 53.12
#